data_AF-I3SW27-F1
#
_entry.id   AF-I3SW27-F1
#
_cell.length_a   1.000
_cell.length_b   1.000
_cell.length_c   1.000
_cell.angle_alpha   90.00
_cell.angle_beta   90.00
_cell.angle_gamma   90.00
#
_symmetry.space_group_name_H-M   'P 1'
#
loop_
_entity.id
_entity.type
_entity.pdbx_description
1 polymer ?
#
loop_
_entity_poly.entity_id
_entity_poly.type
_entity_poly.pdbx_seq_one_letter_code
_entity_poly.pdbx_strand_id
1 'polypeptide(L)'
;MASDNNSPSLEILVRRPEECSLWTGPPFENGQPNIKLDKVICLNAKFSDDGSLLMVVKSNSVITIYDCKTAKEIRSFQVPNLVASVLSPRGTYLQTFQKPSGPQDKNVTLWKIETGDSIYQHSQKNMTRANWPAIQFSSDEATACRVPTNEVQFFDTGDFSKGVVCRLRVPGVASAELSISPASHVAAFVPESKGVPASVQIFACGDASQTQPMARRSFFRCSTTQLKWNHGSTGLLIVVQSDVDKTNQSYYGESKLYYLTTDGVHEGLVPLRKEGPIHDAQWSNSGSEFAVVYGFMPAKATLFDKKCRPLLELGTGPYNTIRWNPKGKFLCLAGFGNLPGDMVFWDYVERKQLASTKAEWSVSSEWSPDGCYFMTATTAPRLQVDNGIKIFHYNGSLYFKQMFDKLYQADWKPESPSKFGDITELIKSLDSIKLEDKKPSGQGPKPTQVSTKASSANPTAQKPAAYRPPHAKTAAAIQAELLGESSAESLSKNALRNKKKRGKQKEKKAAADASS
;
A
#
# COMPACT_ATOMS: atom_id res chain seq x y z
N MET A 1 19.35 27.63 21.10
CA MET A 1 18.23 26.86 21.66
C MET A 1 18.64 25.41 21.64
N ALA A 2 18.80 24.78 22.81
CA ALA A 2 19.09 23.35 22.89
C ALA A 2 17.86 22.61 22.36
N SER A 3 17.99 21.95 21.22
CA SER A 3 16.96 21.05 20.71
C SER A 3 16.91 19.84 21.63
N ASP A 4 15.79 19.65 22.33
CA ASP A 4 15.51 18.44 23.10
C ASP A 4 15.72 17.22 22.21
N ASN A 5 16.82 16.52 22.45
CA ASN A 5 17.35 15.47 21.60
C ASN A 5 16.68 14.13 21.90
N ASN A 6 15.35 14.11 22.02
CA ASN A 6 14.58 12.90 22.31
C ASN A 6 13.77 12.54 21.07
N SER A 7 14.42 11.83 20.12
CA SER A 7 13.70 11.21 19.01
C SER A 7 12.58 10.32 19.57
N PRO A 8 11.37 10.33 18.98
CA PRO A 8 10.27 9.56 19.51
C PRO A 8 10.60 8.06 19.45
N SER A 9 10.20 7.31 20.47
CA SER A 9 10.36 5.85 20.45
C SER A 9 9.51 5.24 19.33
N LEU A 10 10.07 4.26 18.64
CA LEU A 10 9.31 3.46 17.68
C LEU A 10 8.24 2.66 18.42
N GLU A 11 7.13 2.35 17.74
CA GLU A 11 6.04 1.53 18.27
C GLU A 11 5.50 0.61 17.18
N ILE A 12 5.03 -0.58 17.57
CA ILE A 12 4.50 -1.60 16.66
C ILE A 12 3.12 -2.03 17.15
N LEU A 13 2.10 -1.89 16.30
CA LEU A 13 0.80 -2.49 16.52
C LEU A 13 0.85 -3.96 16.16
N VAL A 14 0.47 -4.82 17.09
CA VAL A 14 0.35 -6.27 16.87
C VAL A 14 -1.08 -6.70 17.15
N ARG A 15 -1.77 -7.23 16.13
CA ARG A 15 -3.16 -7.70 16.24
C ARG A 15 -3.24 -9.21 16.05
N ARG A 16 -3.83 -9.86 17.03
CA ARG A 16 -4.24 -11.27 17.03
C ARG A 16 -5.75 -11.35 16.74
N PRO A 17 -6.35 -12.55 16.63
CA PRO A 17 -7.74 -12.67 16.20
C PRO A 17 -8.78 -11.86 16.96
N GLU A 18 -8.61 -11.70 18.28
CA GLU A 18 -9.60 -11.06 19.15
C GLU A 18 -9.04 -9.86 19.92
N GLU A 19 -7.78 -9.51 19.73
CA GLU A 19 -7.11 -8.49 20.52
C GLU A 19 -5.99 -7.79 19.75
N CYS A 20 -5.70 -6.55 20.14
CA CYS A 20 -4.51 -5.82 19.72
C CYS A 20 -3.67 -5.41 20.92
N SER A 21 -2.38 -5.24 20.67
CA SER A 21 -1.40 -4.72 21.62
C SER A 21 -0.49 -3.74 20.93
N LEU A 22 0.01 -2.76 21.67
CA LEU A 22 0.98 -1.79 21.19
C LEU A 22 2.31 -2.06 21.87
N TRP A 23 3.32 -2.40 21.07
CA TRP A 23 4.66 -2.75 21.53
C TRP A 23 5.57 -1.54 21.39
N THR A 24 6.52 -1.38 22.31
CA THR A 24 7.68 -0.51 22.08
C THR A 24 8.51 -1.14 20.97
N GLY A 25 8.85 -0.35 19.96
CA GLY A 25 9.73 -0.72 18.87
C GLY A 25 11.21 -0.72 19.26
N PRO A 26 12.09 -1.10 18.33
CA PRO A 26 13.52 -1.19 18.60
C PRO A 26 14.19 0.18 18.77
N PRO A 27 15.37 0.24 19.42
CA PRO A 27 16.13 -0.89 19.96
C PRO A 27 15.50 -1.47 21.24
N PHE A 28 15.49 -2.81 21.34
CA PHE A 28 14.99 -3.54 22.50
C PHE A 28 16.10 -3.72 23.54
N GLU A 29 15.98 -3.09 24.71
CA GLU A 29 16.98 -3.14 25.79
C GLU A 29 17.30 -4.58 26.24
N ASN A 30 16.29 -5.44 26.35
CA ASN A 30 16.44 -6.84 26.78
C ASN A 30 16.27 -7.84 25.63
N GLY A 31 16.40 -7.40 24.37
CA GLY A 31 16.16 -8.23 23.19
C GLY A 31 14.68 -8.61 22.95
N GLN A 32 13.76 -8.10 23.77
CA GLN A 32 12.32 -8.28 23.62
C GLN A 32 11.59 -6.93 23.64
N PRO A 33 10.48 -6.79 22.90
CA PRO A 33 9.64 -5.60 22.94
C PRO A 33 8.89 -5.51 24.28
N ASN A 34 8.85 -4.31 24.87
CA ASN A 34 7.95 -4.01 25.98
C ASN A 34 6.53 -3.74 25.46
N ILE A 35 5.52 -3.95 26.30
CA ILE A 35 4.12 -3.72 25.95
C ILE A 35 3.68 -2.38 26.55
N LYS A 36 3.27 -1.43 25.70
CA LYS A 36 2.76 -0.12 26.09
C LYS A 36 1.25 -0.13 26.31
N LEU A 37 0.52 -0.81 25.44
CA LEU A 37 -0.92 -1.04 25.57
C LEU A 37 -1.16 -2.54 25.51
N ASP A 38 -1.63 -3.11 26.61
CA ASP A 38 -1.85 -4.55 26.74
C ASP A 38 -3.26 -4.94 26.31
N LYS A 39 -3.33 -5.99 25.48
CA LYS A 39 -4.51 -6.80 25.13
C LYS A 39 -5.86 -6.07 25.14
N VAL A 40 -6.04 -5.16 24.20
CA VAL A 40 -7.34 -4.54 23.96
C VAL A 40 -8.16 -5.42 23.02
N ILE A 41 -9.30 -5.91 23.49
CA ILE A 41 -10.22 -6.73 22.68
C ILE A 41 -10.69 -5.92 21.47
N CYS A 42 -10.46 -6.44 20.27
CA CYS A 42 -10.83 -5.75 19.04
C CYS A 42 -11.01 -6.70 17.85
N LEU A 43 -11.85 -6.26 16.91
CA LEU A 43 -11.97 -6.85 15.58
C LEU A 43 -11.00 -6.22 14.58
N ASN A 44 -10.73 -4.92 14.75
CA ASN A 44 -9.88 -4.14 13.84
C ASN A 44 -9.18 -3.01 14.59
N ALA A 45 -7.98 -2.65 14.16
CA ALA A 45 -7.20 -1.56 14.72
C ALA A 45 -6.44 -0.82 13.61
N LYS A 46 -6.48 0.51 13.61
CA LYS A 46 -5.78 1.36 12.64
C LYS A 46 -5.30 2.65 13.25
N PHE A 47 -4.08 3.05 12.91
CA PHE A 47 -3.56 4.38 13.25
C PHE A 47 -4.16 5.46 12.34
N SER A 48 -4.13 6.71 12.80
CA SER A 48 -4.13 7.87 11.90
C SER A 48 -2.83 7.92 11.09
N ASP A 49 -2.83 8.58 9.95
CA ASP A 49 -1.65 8.64 9.06
C ASP A 49 -0.47 9.38 9.71
N ASP A 50 -0.75 10.31 10.63
CA ASP A 50 0.25 10.99 11.46
C ASP A 50 0.66 10.18 12.71
N GLY A 51 -0.01 9.05 12.97
CA GLY A 51 0.18 8.15 14.11
C GLY A 51 -0.03 8.78 15.48
N SER A 52 -0.77 9.88 15.57
CA SER A 52 -1.18 10.47 16.85
C SER A 52 -2.24 9.61 17.54
N LEU A 53 -3.18 9.03 16.77
CA LEU A 53 -4.33 8.30 17.28
C LEU A 53 -4.34 6.85 16.82
N LEU A 54 -4.87 5.96 17.66
CA LEU A 54 -5.18 4.57 17.35
C LEU A 54 -6.69 4.37 17.46
N MET A 55 -7.34 4.08 16.33
CA MET A 55 -8.74 3.65 16.29
C MET A 55 -8.81 2.13 16.50
N VAL A 56 -9.63 1.72 17.45
CA VAL A 56 -9.91 0.32 17.76
C VAL A 56 -11.42 0.05 17.62
N VAL A 57 -11.79 -0.93 16.81
CA VAL A 57 -13.17 -1.34 16.60
C VAL A 57 -13.44 -2.62 17.40
N LYS A 58 -14.39 -2.56 18.32
CA LYS A 58 -14.82 -3.66 19.19
C LYS A 58 -16.00 -4.44 18.59
N SER A 59 -16.26 -5.64 19.10
CA SER A 59 -17.29 -6.55 18.58
C SER A 59 -18.72 -6.02 18.70
N ASN A 60 -18.98 -5.12 19.64
CA ASN A 60 -20.28 -4.49 19.88
C ASN A 60 -20.53 -3.21 19.05
N SER A 61 -19.84 -3.06 17.91
CA SER A 61 -19.88 -1.85 17.06
C SER A 61 -19.49 -0.56 17.80
N VAL A 62 -18.65 -0.69 18.82
CA VAL A 62 -18.02 0.45 19.50
C VAL A 62 -16.68 0.75 18.85
N ILE A 63 -16.49 2.00 18.49
CA ILE A 63 -15.21 2.53 18.01
C ILE A 63 -14.59 3.31 19.15
N THR A 64 -13.46 2.84 19.66
CA THR A 64 -12.70 3.54 20.70
C THR A 64 -11.44 4.16 20.09
N ILE A 65 -11.21 5.43 20.38
CA ILE A 65 -10.04 6.19 19.93
C ILE A 65 -9.08 6.34 21.11
N TYR A 66 -7.85 5.89 20.92
CA TYR A 66 -6.77 5.99 21.90
C TYR A 66 -5.73 7.03 21.45
N ASP A 67 -5.18 7.77 22.39
CA ASP A 67 -3.96 8.55 22.19
C ASP A 67 -2.76 7.59 22.21
N CYS A 68 -1.98 7.57 21.14
CA CYS A 68 -0.80 6.69 21.08
C CYS A 68 0.29 7.12 22.07
N LYS A 69 0.39 8.41 22.42
CA LYS A 69 1.43 8.90 23.34
C LYS A 69 1.17 8.41 24.76
N THR A 70 -0.04 8.61 25.25
CA THR A 70 -0.43 8.27 26.63
C THR A 70 -1.03 6.88 26.78
N ALA A 71 -1.36 6.20 25.68
CA ALA A 71 -2.11 4.95 25.63
C ALA A 71 -3.48 5.02 26.35
N LYS A 72 -4.05 6.22 26.49
CA LYS A 72 -5.34 6.45 27.13
C LYS A 72 -6.45 6.59 26.11
N GLU A 73 -7.64 6.16 26.51
CA GLU A 73 -8.86 6.36 25.73
C GLU A 73 -9.22 7.86 25.71
N ILE A 74 -9.40 8.41 24.50
CA ILE A 74 -9.85 9.78 24.27
C ILE A 74 -11.38 9.79 24.18
N ARG A 75 -11.94 8.91 23.36
CA ARG A 75 -13.37 8.89 23.05
C ARG A 75 -13.85 7.54 22.56
N SER A 76 -15.12 7.27 22.78
CA SER A 76 -15.83 6.09 22.30
C SER A 76 -17.08 6.51 21.52
N PHE A 77 -17.31 5.88 20.38
CA PHE A 77 -18.46 6.09 19.52
C PHE A 77 -19.24 4.78 19.40
N GLN A 78 -20.51 4.80 19.82
CA GLN A 78 -21.43 3.70 19.58
C GLN A 78 -22.09 3.91 18.22
N VAL A 79 -21.75 3.07 17.24
CA VAL A 79 -22.21 3.23 15.87
C VAL A 79 -22.91 1.93 15.45
N PRO A 80 -24.24 1.81 15.64
CA PRO A 80 -24.98 0.59 15.31
C PRO A 80 -24.79 0.20 13.84
N ASN A 81 -24.76 -1.11 13.55
CA ASN A 81 -24.61 -1.65 12.20
C ASN A 81 -23.35 -1.15 11.45
N LEU A 82 -22.25 -0.92 12.17
CA LEU A 82 -20.98 -0.47 11.59
C LEU A 82 -20.46 -1.48 10.56
N VAL A 83 -20.16 -1.00 9.36
CA VAL A 83 -19.53 -1.81 8.28
C VAL A 83 -18.09 -1.37 8.05
N ALA A 84 -17.82 -0.06 8.07
CA ALA A 84 -16.48 0.47 7.87
C ALA A 84 -16.25 1.75 8.67
N SER A 85 -15.01 1.95 9.10
CA SER A 85 -14.55 3.16 9.77
C SER A 85 -13.16 3.54 9.28
N VAL A 86 -12.87 4.84 9.27
CA VAL A 86 -11.56 5.38 8.87
C VAL A 86 -11.33 6.72 9.54
N LEU A 87 -10.09 6.96 9.99
CA LEU A 87 -9.65 8.25 10.51
C LEU A 87 -9.23 9.16 9.36
N SER A 88 -9.39 10.47 9.54
CA SER A 88 -8.70 11.44 8.69
C SER A 88 -7.18 11.42 8.97
N PRO A 89 -6.34 11.93 8.05
CA PRO A 89 -4.88 11.77 8.13
C PRO A 89 -4.23 12.25 9.43
N ARG A 90 -4.73 13.34 10.05
CA ARG A 90 -4.25 13.87 11.33
C ARG A 90 -5.13 13.46 12.52
N GLY A 91 -6.12 12.61 12.30
CA GLY A 91 -7.02 12.13 13.34
C GLY A 91 -8.01 13.17 13.89
N THR A 92 -8.28 14.26 13.18
CA THR A 92 -9.29 15.25 13.63
C THR A 92 -10.72 14.71 13.45
N TYR A 93 -10.95 13.92 12.40
CA TYR A 93 -12.26 13.40 12.03
C TYR A 93 -12.28 11.88 11.96
N LEU A 94 -13.43 11.32 12.33
CA LEU A 94 -13.75 9.90 12.14
C LEU A 94 -14.86 9.81 11.09
N GLN A 95 -14.70 8.96 10.09
CA GLN A 95 -15.74 8.67 9.11
C GLN A 95 -16.23 7.25 9.29
N THR A 96 -17.54 7.07 9.39
CA THR A 96 -18.18 5.78 9.60
C THR A 96 -19.21 5.50 8.52
N PHE A 97 -19.27 4.25 8.09
CA PHE A 97 -20.32 3.75 7.21
C PHE A 97 -21.12 2.67 7.93
N GLN A 98 -22.42 2.86 7.98
CA GLN A 98 -23.38 1.95 8.59
C GLN A 98 -24.15 1.20 7.51
N LYS A 99 -24.59 -0.02 7.81
CA LYS A 99 -25.56 -0.70 6.94
C LYS A 99 -26.88 0.08 7.00
N PRO A 100 -27.39 0.59 5.88
CA PRO A 100 -28.64 1.36 5.88
C PRO A 100 -29.81 0.47 6.32
N SER A 101 -30.64 0.96 7.23
CA SER A 101 -31.86 0.27 7.69
C SER A 101 -33.06 0.60 6.80
N GLY A 102 -33.04 1.77 6.14
CA GLY A 102 -34.02 2.19 5.15
C GLY A 102 -33.44 3.05 4.01
N PRO A 103 -34.23 3.33 2.96
CA PRO A 103 -33.76 4.02 1.75
C PRO A 103 -33.36 5.49 1.95
N GLN A 104 -33.85 6.13 3.01
CA GLN A 104 -33.60 7.55 3.33
C GLN A 104 -32.55 7.73 4.43
N ASP A 105 -32.02 6.64 4.99
CA ASP A 105 -31.04 6.73 6.07
C ASP A 105 -29.72 7.26 5.54
N LYS A 106 -29.19 8.26 6.25
CA LYS A 106 -27.83 8.74 6.02
C LYS A 106 -26.87 7.73 6.64
N ASN A 107 -26.26 6.91 5.79
CA ASN A 107 -25.40 5.80 6.20
C ASN A 107 -23.92 6.17 6.29
N VAL A 108 -23.50 7.33 5.79
CA VAL A 108 -22.17 7.90 6.01
C VAL A 108 -22.29 9.03 7.02
N THR A 109 -21.53 8.94 8.11
CA THR A 109 -21.39 10.02 9.10
C THR A 109 -19.93 10.40 9.26
N LEU A 110 -19.67 11.70 9.25
CA LEU A 110 -18.39 12.30 9.63
C LEU A 110 -18.53 12.91 11.02
N TRP A 111 -17.66 12.49 11.92
CA TRP A 111 -17.63 12.88 13.32
C TRP A 111 -16.40 13.73 13.58
N LYS A 112 -16.52 14.77 14.41
CA LYS A 112 -15.36 15.48 14.96
C LYS A 112 -14.91 14.74 16.23
N ILE A 113 -13.66 14.27 16.27
CA ILE A 113 -13.19 13.41 17.38
C ILE A 113 -13.07 14.17 18.69
N GLU A 114 -12.65 15.43 18.64
CA GLU A 114 -12.50 16.29 19.81
C GLU A 114 -13.82 16.47 20.58
N THR A 115 -14.91 16.80 19.89
CA THR A 115 -16.22 17.09 20.51
C THR A 115 -17.12 15.86 20.60
N GLY A 116 -17.01 14.94 19.63
CA GLY A 116 -17.89 13.78 19.46
C GLY A 116 -19.10 14.06 18.56
N ASP A 117 -19.23 15.27 18.01
CA ASP A 117 -20.40 15.67 17.24
C ASP A 117 -20.36 15.14 15.80
N SER A 118 -21.54 14.83 15.25
CA SER A 118 -21.72 14.53 13.83
C SER A 118 -21.80 15.84 13.03
N ILE A 119 -20.73 16.15 12.29
CA ILE A 119 -20.61 17.42 11.56
C ILE A 119 -21.13 17.34 10.13
N TYR A 120 -21.18 16.14 9.56
CA TYR A 120 -21.68 15.93 8.20
C TYR A 120 -22.24 14.52 8.03
N GLN A 121 -23.35 14.41 7.30
CA GLN A 121 -24.00 13.13 7.03
C GLN A 121 -24.56 13.08 5.61
N HIS A 122 -24.41 11.92 4.97
CA HIS A 122 -24.85 11.69 3.59
C HIS A 122 -25.29 10.22 3.40
N SER A 123 -26.11 9.97 2.37
CA SER A 123 -26.54 8.63 1.97
C SER A 123 -25.79 8.16 0.72
N GLN A 124 -25.01 7.10 0.85
CA GLN A 124 -24.25 6.47 -0.21
C GLN A 124 -24.79 5.06 -0.49
N LYS A 125 -25.28 4.83 -1.72
CA LYS A 125 -25.97 3.58 -2.09
C LYS A 125 -25.08 2.35 -1.96
N ASN A 126 -23.85 2.45 -2.46
CA ASN A 126 -22.91 1.33 -2.55
C ASN A 126 -21.56 1.71 -1.93
N MET A 127 -20.99 0.78 -1.17
CA MET A 127 -19.61 0.86 -0.71
C MET A 127 -18.74 -0.06 -1.56
N THR A 128 -17.65 0.49 -2.09
CA THR A 128 -16.60 -0.23 -2.82
C THR A 128 -15.25 0.30 -2.38
N ARG A 129 -14.16 -0.43 -2.66
CA ARG A 129 -12.82 0.08 -2.39
C ARG A 129 -12.50 1.39 -3.15
N ALA A 130 -13.13 1.62 -4.29
CA ALA A 130 -12.86 2.79 -5.14
C ALA A 130 -13.53 4.10 -4.67
N ASN A 131 -14.58 3.99 -3.83
CA ASN A 131 -15.34 5.14 -3.33
C ASN A 131 -15.35 5.22 -1.79
N TRP A 132 -14.47 4.45 -1.13
CA TRP A 132 -14.21 4.54 0.31
C TRP A 132 -12.74 4.90 0.55
N PRO A 133 -12.42 5.90 1.40
CA PRO A 133 -13.33 6.80 2.13
C PRO A 133 -14.22 7.65 1.21
N ALA A 134 -15.44 7.98 1.65
CA ALA A 134 -16.38 8.77 0.85
C ALA A 134 -15.97 10.25 0.80
N ILE A 135 -15.50 10.78 1.93
CA ILE A 135 -14.81 12.07 2.02
C ILE A 135 -13.31 11.79 2.13
N GLN A 136 -12.56 12.29 1.17
CA GLN A 136 -11.10 12.23 1.16
C GLN A 136 -10.55 13.55 1.69
N PHE A 137 -9.55 13.46 2.56
CA PHE A 137 -8.84 14.59 3.13
C PHE A 137 -7.43 14.69 2.54
N SER A 138 -6.92 15.90 2.44
CA SER A 138 -5.49 16.14 2.25
C SER A 138 -4.70 15.68 3.48
N SER A 139 -3.39 15.45 3.33
CA SER A 139 -2.54 14.98 4.44
C SER A 139 -2.49 15.95 5.63
N ASP A 140 -2.67 17.25 5.36
CA ASP A 140 -2.73 18.31 6.36
C ASP A 140 -4.15 18.61 6.86
N GLU A 141 -5.16 17.95 6.28
CA GLU A 141 -6.60 18.18 6.46
C GLU A 141 -7.08 19.60 6.13
N ALA A 142 -6.31 20.37 5.36
CA ALA A 142 -6.71 21.70 4.90
C ALA A 142 -7.79 21.65 3.80
N THR A 143 -7.84 20.56 3.04
CA THR A 143 -8.81 20.36 1.95
C THR A 143 -9.50 19.02 2.11
N ALA A 144 -10.81 19.00 1.90
CA ALA A 144 -11.57 17.76 1.81
C ALA A 144 -12.42 17.75 0.54
N CYS A 145 -12.52 16.59 -0.11
CA CYS A 145 -13.35 16.42 -1.29
C CYS A 145 -14.15 15.12 -1.26
N ARG A 146 -15.25 15.09 -2.00
CA ARG A 146 -16.01 13.87 -2.30
C ARG A 146 -16.31 13.78 -3.79
N VAL A 147 -16.59 12.56 -4.26
CA VAL A 147 -16.82 12.28 -5.68
C VAL A 147 -18.24 11.72 -5.88
N PRO A 148 -19.27 12.58 -5.95
CA PRO A 148 -20.59 12.19 -6.42
C PRO A 148 -20.59 11.99 -7.95
N THR A 149 -21.72 11.55 -8.48
CA THR A 149 -21.89 11.37 -9.93
C THR A 149 -21.62 12.66 -10.69
N ASN A 150 -20.70 12.61 -11.67
CA ASN A 150 -20.35 13.69 -12.60
C ASN A 150 -19.67 14.93 -12.00
N GLU A 151 -19.33 14.95 -10.72
CA GLU A 151 -18.73 16.11 -10.06
C GLU A 151 -17.73 15.72 -8.99
N VAL A 152 -16.75 16.58 -8.74
CA VAL A 152 -15.91 16.55 -7.54
C VAL A 152 -16.31 17.75 -6.69
N GLN A 153 -16.66 17.51 -5.43
CA GLN A 153 -17.16 18.53 -4.52
C GLN A 153 -16.19 18.75 -3.38
N PHE A 154 -15.83 20.00 -3.16
CA PHE A 154 -14.90 20.41 -2.11
C PHE A 154 -15.64 20.99 -0.90
N PHE A 155 -15.09 20.74 0.27
CA PHE A 155 -15.57 21.24 1.56
C PHE A 155 -14.53 22.15 2.20
N ASP A 156 -15.00 23.12 2.98
CA ASP A 156 -14.18 23.83 3.96
C ASP A 156 -14.05 22.95 5.20
N THR A 157 -12.84 22.50 5.51
CA THR A 157 -12.61 21.61 6.65
C THR A 157 -12.79 22.32 7.99
N GLY A 158 -12.59 23.65 8.03
CA GLY A 158 -12.84 24.46 9.21
C GLY A 158 -14.33 24.58 9.55
N ASP A 159 -15.20 24.49 8.54
CA ASP A 159 -16.64 24.63 8.71
C ASP A 159 -17.45 23.82 7.69
N PHE A 160 -17.76 22.58 8.06
CA PHE A 160 -18.63 21.69 7.26
C PHE A 160 -20.09 22.17 7.19
N SER A 161 -20.52 23.14 8.02
CA SER A 161 -21.90 23.65 7.99
C SER A 161 -22.19 24.48 6.73
N LYS A 162 -21.17 25.11 6.14
CA LYS A 162 -21.25 25.77 4.83
C LYS A 162 -21.58 24.80 3.70
N GLY A 163 -21.39 23.50 3.93
CA GLY A 163 -21.59 22.47 2.93
C GLY A 163 -20.54 22.55 1.82
N VAL A 164 -20.99 22.43 0.57
CA VAL A 164 -20.10 22.33 -0.59
C VAL A 164 -19.68 23.73 -1.04
N VAL A 165 -18.40 24.05 -0.90
CA VAL A 165 -17.84 25.36 -1.22
C VAL A 165 -17.49 25.48 -2.71
N CYS A 166 -16.98 24.41 -3.31
CA CYS A 166 -16.63 24.39 -4.73
C CYS A 166 -17.11 23.09 -5.38
N ARG A 167 -17.60 23.21 -6.63
CA ARG A 167 -18.05 22.09 -7.46
C ARG A 167 -17.31 22.10 -8.78
N LEU A 168 -16.53 21.05 -9.00
CA LEU A 168 -15.85 20.81 -10.25
C LEU A 168 -16.66 19.80 -11.07
N ARG A 169 -17.17 20.23 -12.23
CA ARG A 169 -17.95 19.36 -13.11
C ARG A 169 -17.03 18.45 -13.93
N VAL A 170 -17.04 17.16 -13.62
CA VAL A 170 -16.26 16.12 -14.34
C VAL A 170 -17.21 15.01 -14.79
N PRO A 171 -17.80 15.11 -15.99
CA PRO A 171 -18.77 14.14 -16.47
C PRO A 171 -18.21 12.71 -16.50
N GLY A 172 -18.92 11.77 -15.88
CA GLY A 172 -18.54 10.36 -15.83
C GLY A 172 -17.40 10.02 -14.86
N VAL A 173 -16.98 10.93 -13.96
CA VAL A 173 -15.95 10.62 -12.96
C VAL A 173 -16.30 9.37 -12.15
N ALA A 174 -15.34 8.46 -12.02
CA ALA A 174 -15.47 7.23 -11.24
C ALA A 174 -14.67 7.29 -9.93
N SER A 175 -13.54 7.97 -9.92
CA SER A 175 -12.72 8.20 -8.73
C SER A 175 -11.93 9.50 -8.87
N ALA A 176 -11.50 10.05 -7.75
CA ALA A 176 -10.55 11.15 -7.70
C ALA A 176 -9.56 10.92 -6.56
N GLU A 177 -8.37 11.51 -6.65
CA GLU A 177 -7.32 11.47 -5.64
C GLU A 177 -6.70 12.86 -5.47
N LEU A 178 -6.65 13.36 -4.23
CA LEU A 178 -5.98 14.60 -3.89
C LEU A 178 -4.46 14.41 -3.92
N SER A 179 -3.77 15.44 -4.37
CA SER A 179 -2.32 15.51 -4.28
C SER A 179 -1.84 15.57 -2.82
N ILE A 180 -0.64 15.04 -2.54
CA ILE A 180 -0.21 14.74 -1.17
C ILE A 180 0.34 15.99 -0.47
N SER A 181 1.34 16.66 -1.04
CA SER A 181 2.00 17.78 -0.35
C SER A 181 2.64 18.75 -1.34
N PRO A 182 2.08 19.96 -1.55
CA PRO A 182 0.82 20.47 -1.00
C PRO A 182 -0.40 19.89 -1.72
N ALA A 183 -1.55 19.77 -1.05
CA ALA A 183 -2.81 19.32 -1.66
C ALA A 183 -3.47 20.38 -2.56
N SER A 184 -2.72 20.77 -3.58
CA SER A 184 -3.02 21.86 -4.52
C SER A 184 -3.82 21.41 -5.73
N HIS A 185 -3.74 20.11 -6.06
CA HIS A 185 -4.37 19.52 -7.24
C HIS A 185 -5.20 18.29 -6.89
N VAL A 186 -6.19 18.00 -7.73
CA VAL A 186 -6.98 16.76 -7.73
C VAL A 186 -6.85 16.06 -9.08
N ALA A 187 -6.63 14.75 -9.06
CA ALA A 187 -6.66 13.92 -10.27
C ALA A 187 -7.97 13.17 -10.32
N ALA A 188 -8.78 13.39 -11.35
CA ALA A 188 -10.04 12.72 -11.59
C ALA A 188 -9.89 11.66 -12.70
N PHE A 189 -10.36 10.45 -12.43
CA PHE A 189 -10.40 9.36 -13.39
C PHE A 189 -11.81 9.20 -13.97
N VAL A 190 -11.90 9.22 -15.29
CA VAL A 190 -13.11 8.97 -16.08
C VAL A 190 -12.91 7.69 -16.88
N PRO A 191 -13.68 6.62 -16.63
CA PRO A 191 -13.56 5.36 -17.35
C PRO A 191 -14.09 5.47 -18.79
N GLU A 192 -13.75 4.48 -19.62
CA GLU A 192 -14.21 4.40 -21.01
C GLU A 192 -15.74 4.28 -21.08
N SER A 193 -16.39 5.09 -21.92
CA SER A 193 -17.85 5.09 -22.06
C SER A 193 -18.30 5.50 -23.46
N LYS A 194 -19.20 4.71 -24.06
CA LYS A 194 -19.85 5.02 -25.35
C LYS A 194 -18.90 5.52 -26.46
N GLY A 195 -17.73 4.90 -26.61
CA GLY A 195 -16.72 5.28 -27.61
C GLY A 195 -15.78 6.41 -27.20
N VAL A 196 -16.00 7.04 -26.05
CA VAL A 196 -15.06 8.00 -25.44
C VAL A 196 -14.00 7.22 -24.67
N PRO A 197 -12.69 7.45 -24.94
CA PRO A 197 -11.61 6.78 -24.21
C PRO A 197 -11.62 7.13 -22.73
N ALA A 198 -11.06 6.25 -21.90
CA ALA A 198 -10.82 6.58 -20.50
C ALA A 198 -9.84 7.76 -20.41
N SER A 199 -9.93 8.56 -19.35
CA SER A 199 -8.99 9.66 -19.15
C SER A 199 -8.71 9.94 -17.69
N VAL A 200 -7.51 10.41 -17.41
CA VAL A 200 -7.14 11.03 -16.13
C VAL A 200 -6.94 12.51 -16.39
N GLN A 201 -7.57 13.34 -15.57
CA GLN A 201 -7.62 14.78 -15.69
C GLN A 201 -7.16 15.41 -14.38
N ILE A 202 -6.23 16.37 -14.45
CA ILE A 202 -5.71 17.10 -13.29
C ILE A 202 -6.37 18.47 -13.25
N PHE A 203 -6.83 18.87 -12.07
CA PHE A 203 -7.44 20.18 -11.80
C PHE A 203 -6.82 20.81 -10.57
N ALA A 204 -6.81 22.14 -10.51
CA ALA A 204 -6.47 22.87 -9.29
C ALA A 204 -7.59 22.70 -8.23
N CYS A 205 -7.21 22.60 -6.96
CA CYS A 205 -8.15 22.57 -5.85
C CYS A 205 -8.66 23.99 -5.53
N GLY A 206 -9.95 24.12 -5.23
CA GLY A 206 -10.53 25.37 -4.70
C GLY A 206 -10.90 26.44 -5.73
N ASP A 207 -10.47 26.33 -6.99
CA ASP A 207 -10.84 27.29 -8.03
C ASP A 207 -12.06 26.80 -8.83
N ALA A 208 -13.25 27.26 -8.44
CA ALA A 208 -14.50 26.95 -9.13
C ALA A 208 -14.60 27.59 -10.53
N SER A 209 -13.72 28.54 -10.87
CA SER A 209 -13.72 29.22 -12.17
C SER A 209 -13.08 28.38 -13.28
N GLN A 210 -12.18 27.46 -12.92
CA GLN A 210 -11.52 26.55 -13.87
C GLN A 210 -12.40 25.33 -14.16
N THR A 211 -13.15 25.41 -15.25
CA THR A 211 -13.92 24.27 -15.79
C THR A 211 -13.08 23.32 -16.65
N GLN A 212 -11.87 23.74 -17.04
CA GLN A 212 -10.96 22.96 -17.89
C GLN A 212 -9.85 22.31 -17.06
N PRO A 213 -9.44 21.07 -17.38
CA PRO A 213 -8.31 20.43 -16.73
C PRO A 213 -7.00 21.10 -17.11
N MET A 214 -6.10 21.23 -16.14
CA MET A 214 -4.73 21.74 -16.35
C MET A 214 -3.90 20.77 -17.19
N ALA A 215 -4.09 19.47 -16.95
CA ALA A 215 -3.43 18.42 -17.70
C ALA A 215 -4.39 17.23 -17.87
N ARG A 216 -4.30 16.55 -19.01
CA ARG A 216 -5.18 15.42 -19.32
C ARG A 216 -4.44 14.36 -20.11
N ARG A 217 -4.53 13.11 -19.67
CA ARG A 217 -4.11 11.94 -20.45
C ARG A 217 -5.29 11.04 -20.77
N SER A 218 -5.40 10.62 -22.03
CA SER A 218 -6.44 9.68 -22.47
C SER A 218 -5.85 8.30 -22.78
N PHE A 219 -6.62 7.25 -22.53
CA PHE A 219 -6.23 5.85 -22.63
C PHE A 219 -7.30 5.06 -23.37
N PHE A 220 -6.86 4.20 -24.28
CA PHE A 220 -7.73 3.22 -24.93
C PHE A 220 -7.58 1.87 -24.22
N ARG A 221 -8.70 1.14 -24.05
CA ARG A 221 -8.71 -0.20 -23.42
C ARG A 221 -8.21 -0.16 -21.99
N CYS A 222 -8.77 0.72 -21.18
CA CYS A 222 -8.43 0.84 -19.77
C CYS A 222 -9.52 0.19 -18.91
N SER A 223 -9.16 -0.82 -18.11
CA SER A 223 -10.06 -1.42 -17.12
C SER A 223 -9.95 -0.71 -15.78
N THR A 224 -8.72 -0.52 -15.29
CA THR A 224 -8.43 0.10 -13.99
C THR A 224 -7.22 1.02 -14.07
N THR A 225 -7.18 1.99 -13.15
CA THR A 225 -6.06 2.92 -12.99
C THR A 225 -5.63 2.97 -11.53
N GLN A 226 -4.32 3.09 -11.32
CA GLN A 226 -3.76 3.50 -10.03
C GLN A 226 -3.06 4.83 -10.24
N LEU A 227 -3.42 5.79 -9.39
CA LEU A 227 -2.86 7.13 -9.38
C LEU A 227 -1.85 7.19 -8.24
N LYS A 228 -0.68 7.77 -8.48
CA LYS A 228 0.35 7.96 -7.46
C LYS A 228 0.97 9.34 -7.62
N TRP A 229 0.62 10.25 -6.72
CA TRP A 229 1.16 11.60 -6.68
C TRP A 229 2.60 11.63 -6.16
N ASN A 230 3.43 12.50 -6.72
CA ASN A 230 4.77 12.74 -6.19
C ASN A 230 4.74 13.69 -4.99
N HIS A 231 5.76 13.63 -4.14
CA HIS A 231 5.98 14.65 -3.13
C HIS A 231 6.31 15.99 -3.82
N GLY A 232 5.65 17.08 -3.41
CA GLY A 232 5.69 18.38 -4.11
C GLY A 232 4.50 18.61 -5.07
N SER A 233 3.66 17.60 -5.31
CA SER A 233 2.44 17.71 -6.13
C SER A 233 2.67 18.27 -7.54
N THR A 234 3.84 18.00 -8.12
CA THR A 234 4.24 18.46 -9.46
C THR A 234 3.90 17.46 -10.56
N GLY A 235 3.75 16.18 -10.23
CA GLY A 235 3.45 15.15 -11.22
C GLY A 235 2.83 13.89 -10.64
N LEU A 236 2.27 13.10 -11.55
CA LEU A 236 1.40 11.98 -11.27
C LEU A 236 1.85 10.77 -12.11
N LEU A 237 2.09 9.64 -11.44
CA LEU A 237 2.21 8.36 -12.10
C LEU A 237 0.83 7.72 -12.25
N ILE A 238 0.58 7.19 -13.43
CA ILE A 238 -0.69 6.54 -13.77
C ILE A 238 -0.37 5.13 -14.26
N VAL A 239 -0.65 4.14 -13.42
CA VAL A 239 -0.58 2.72 -13.80
C VAL A 239 -1.91 2.34 -14.41
N VAL A 240 -1.94 2.16 -15.73
CA VAL A 240 -3.12 1.73 -16.48
C VAL A 240 -3.05 0.23 -16.67
N GLN A 241 -4.12 -0.48 -16.30
CA GLN A 241 -4.24 -1.92 -16.52
C GLN A 241 -5.44 -2.20 -17.43
N SER A 242 -5.25 -3.15 -18.34
CA SER A 242 -6.25 -3.62 -19.29
C SER A 242 -6.43 -5.12 -19.13
N ASP A 243 -7.67 -5.60 -19.02
CA ASP A 243 -7.94 -7.05 -18.91
C ASP A 243 -7.69 -7.81 -20.23
N VAL A 244 -7.54 -7.10 -21.35
CA VAL A 244 -7.42 -7.67 -22.69
C VAL A 244 -6.26 -7.02 -23.43
N ASP A 245 -5.26 -7.81 -23.80
CA ASP A 245 -4.15 -7.33 -24.61
C ASP A 245 -4.56 -7.08 -26.08
N LYS A 246 -3.67 -6.42 -26.84
CA LYS A 246 -3.92 -6.10 -28.25
C LYS A 246 -4.14 -7.35 -29.11
N THR A 247 -3.54 -8.48 -28.75
CA THR A 247 -3.58 -9.74 -29.49
C THR A 247 -4.71 -10.68 -29.02
N ASN A 248 -5.37 -10.35 -27.91
CA ASN A 248 -6.34 -11.18 -27.18
C ASN A 248 -5.79 -12.57 -26.78
N GLN A 249 -4.47 -12.66 -26.58
CA GLN A 249 -3.73 -13.91 -26.33
C GLN A 249 -3.29 -14.07 -24.87
N SER A 250 -2.98 -12.99 -24.17
CA SER A 250 -2.60 -13.06 -22.75
C SER A 250 -3.83 -13.11 -21.85
N TYR A 251 -3.77 -14.00 -20.86
CA TYR A 251 -4.77 -14.10 -19.80
C TYR A 251 -4.63 -12.99 -18.75
N TYR A 252 -3.45 -12.36 -18.69
CA TYR A 252 -3.06 -11.40 -17.66
C TYR A 252 -3.23 -9.93 -18.09
N GLY A 253 -3.66 -9.69 -19.32
CA GLY A 253 -3.88 -8.33 -19.81
C GLY A 253 -2.59 -7.57 -20.13
N GLU A 254 -2.70 -6.24 -20.21
CA GLU A 254 -1.58 -5.32 -20.49
C GLU A 254 -1.52 -4.22 -19.41
N SER A 255 -0.33 -3.93 -18.91
CA SER A 255 -0.09 -2.82 -17.97
C SER A 255 0.83 -1.78 -18.59
N LYS A 256 0.49 -0.50 -18.44
CA LYS A 256 1.30 0.64 -18.91
C LYS A 256 1.47 1.67 -17.80
N LEU A 257 2.65 2.26 -17.74
CA LEU A 257 2.95 3.36 -16.82
C LEU A 257 3.04 4.65 -17.61
N TYR A 258 2.24 5.63 -17.22
CA TYR A 258 2.32 6.99 -17.75
C TYR A 258 2.79 7.94 -16.66
N TYR A 259 3.47 9.00 -17.08
CA TYR A 259 3.79 10.13 -16.23
C TYR A 259 3.12 11.39 -16.82
N LEU A 260 2.45 12.14 -15.95
CA LEU A 260 1.73 13.36 -16.28
C LEU A 260 2.14 14.44 -15.28
N THR A 261 2.64 15.58 -15.76
CA THR A 261 2.92 16.75 -14.91
C THR A 261 1.68 17.63 -14.77
N THR A 262 1.62 18.38 -13.67
CA THR A 262 0.49 19.30 -13.38
C THR A 262 0.42 20.48 -14.34
N ASP A 263 1.57 20.92 -14.86
CA ASP A 263 1.69 21.97 -15.87
C ASP A 263 1.38 21.48 -17.30
N GLY A 264 1.17 20.17 -17.49
CA GLY A 264 0.93 19.57 -18.80
C GLY A 264 2.16 19.54 -19.73
N VAL A 265 3.33 20.00 -19.28
CA VAL A 265 4.55 20.07 -20.12
C VAL A 265 5.08 18.67 -20.45
N HIS A 266 4.99 17.74 -19.50
CA HIS A 266 5.40 16.36 -19.70
C HIS A 266 4.22 15.41 -19.58
N GLU A 267 3.92 14.76 -20.70
CA GLU A 267 2.88 13.76 -20.82
C GLU A 267 3.41 12.59 -21.66
N GLY A 268 3.67 11.45 -21.02
CA GLY A 268 4.41 10.38 -21.70
C GLY A 268 4.20 8.98 -21.14
N LEU A 269 4.41 8.00 -22.01
CA LEU A 269 4.59 6.60 -21.61
C LEU A 269 6.00 6.44 -21.05
N VAL A 270 6.15 5.83 -19.88
CA VAL A 270 7.46 5.50 -19.32
C VAL A 270 8.06 4.34 -20.14
N PRO A 271 9.26 4.50 -20.73
CA PRO A 271 9.86 3.48 -21.60
C PRO A 271 10.43 2.32 -20.78
N LEU A 272 9.61 1.29 -20.57
CA LEU A 272 10.00 0.06 -19.88
C LEU A 272 10.73 -0.90 -20.83
N ARG A 273 12.00 -1.21 -20.53
CA ARG A 273 12.89 -2.00 -21.41
C ARG A 273 12.72 -3.52 -21.32
N LYS A 274 11.57 -3.99 -20.83
CA LYS A 274 11.26 -5.41 -20.67
C LYS A 274 9.77 -5.62 -20.77
N GLU A 275 9.37 -6.60 -21.58
CA GLU A 275 7.97 -6.97 -21.75
C GLU A 275 7.42 -7.68 -20.51
N GLY A 276 6.17 -7.33 -20.15
CA GLY A 276 5.39 -7.95 -19.09
C GLY A 276 4.67 -6.92 -18.22
N PRO A 277 4.04 -7.36 -17.12
CA PRO A 277 3.24 -6.50 -16.27
C PRO A 277 4.12 -5.55 -15.43
N ILE A 278 3.51 -4.48 -14.93
CA ILE A 278 4.08 -3.65 -13.88
C ILE A 278 3.63 -4.24 -12.55
N HIS A 279 4.57 -4.64 -11.71
CA HIS A 279 4.28 -5.21 -10.39
C HIS A 279 4.16 -4.12 -9.34
N ASP A 280 5.05 -3.13 -9.36
CA ASP A 280 4.98 -1.95 -8.49
C ASP A 280 5.69 -0.75 -9.12
N ALA A 281 5.24 0.45 -8.75
CA ALA A 281 5.81 1.73 -9.15
C ALA A 281 5.72 2.69 -7.98
N GLN A 282 6.82 3.21 -7.47
CA GLN A 282 6.84 4.03 -6.26
C GLN A 282 7.71 5.26 -6.43
N TRP A 283 7.15 6.42 -6.04
CA TRP A 283 7.93 7.64 -5.92
C TRP A 283 8.98 7.49 -4.82
N SER A 284 10.14 8.09 -5.06
CA SER A 284 11.10 8.39 -4.00
C SER A 284 10.48 9.36 -2.99
N ASN A 285 11.00 9.37 -1.76
CA ASN A 285 10.51 10.25 -0.71
C ASN A 285 10.65 11.74 -1.06
N SER A 286 11.64 12.10 -1.90
CA SER A 286 11.82 13.48 -2.40
C SER A 286 10.81 13.85 -3.49
N GLY A 287 10.14 12.88 -4.10
CA GLY A 287 9.28 13.06 -5.27
C GLY A 287 10.03 13.42 -6.56
N SER A 288 11.36 13.28 -6.60
CA SER A 288 12.19 13.64 -7.77
C SER A 288 12.46 12.47 -8.71
N GLU A 289 12.56 11.27 -8.16
CA GLU A 289 12.71 10.03 -8.91
C GLU A 289 11.60 9.05 -8.57
N PHE A 290 11.42 8.03 -9.40
CA PHE A 290 10.53 6.91 -9.10
C PHE A 290 11.14 5.58 -9.55
N ALA A 291 10.91 4.53 -8.78
CA ALA A 291 11.36 3.18 -9.10
C ALA A 291 10.18 2.36 -9.63
N VAL A 292 10.46 1.49 -10.61
CA VAL A 292 9.47 0.60 -11.23
C VAL A 292 10.02 -0.82 -11.27
N VAL A 293 9.20 -1.78 -10.86
CA VAL A 293 9.46 -3.22 -11.01
C VAL A 293 8.50 -3.76 -12.05
N TYR A 294 9.04 -4.27 -13.15
CA TYR A 294 8.26 -4.62 -14.33
C TYR A 294 8.84 -5.79 -15.12
N GLY A 295 7.99 -6.37 -15.96
CA GLY A 295 8.33 -7.47 -16.85
C GLY A 295 8.02 -8.85 -16.27
N PHE A 296 8.06 -9.86 -17.13
CA PHE A 296 7.89 -11.25 -16.70
C PHE A 296 9.03 -11.68 -15.77
N MET A 297 8.69 -12.47 -14.75
CA MET A 297 9.65 -12.95 -13.75
C MET A 297 10.81 -13.72 -14.42
N PRO A 298 12.07 -13.48 -14.03
CA PRO A 298 12.53 -12.51 -13.02
C PRO A 298 12.33 -11.05 -13.46
N ALA A 299 11.58 -10.26 -12.70
CA ALA A 299 11.24 -8.88 -13.04
C ALA A 299 12.49 -7.98 -13.02
N LYS A 300 12.47 -6.92 -13.84
CA LYS A 300 13.51 -5.89 -13.87
C LYS A 300 13.09 -4.73 -12.97
N ALA A 301 14.02 -4.24 -12.16
CA ALA A 301 13.84 -3.04 -11.35
C ALA A 301 14.67 -1.89 -11.95
N THR A 302 14.06 -0.73 -12.16
CA THR A 302 14.75 0.44 -12.73
C THR A 302 14.25 1.72 -12.07
N LEU A 303 15.19 2.62 -11.78
CA LEU A 303 14.93 3.96 -11.31
C LEU A 303 14.86 4.93 -12.48
N PHE A 304 13.89 5.85 -12.46
CA PHE A 304 13.68 6.86 -13.47
C PHE A 304 13.65 8.26 -12.85
N ASP A 305 14.07 9.27 -13.63
CA ASP A 305 13.88 10.69 -13.29
C ASP A 305 12.48 11.20 -13.68
N LYS A 306 12.16 12.45 -13.34
CA LYS A 306 10.93 13.14 -13.80
C LYS A 306 10.80 13.25 -15.33
N LYS A 307 11.85 12.99 -16.11
CA LYS A 307 11.77 12.96 -17.59
C LYS A 307 11.58 11.54 -18.13
N CYS A 308 11.32 10.58 -17.25
CA CYS A 308 11.20 9.16 -17.55
C CYS A 308 12.47 8.55 -18.17
N ARG A 309 13.65 9.12 -17.89
CA ARG A 309 14.94 8.58 -18.30
C ARG A 309 15.43 7.60 -17.24
N PRO A 310 15.91 6.40 -17.62
CA PRO A 310 16.44 5.43 -16.68
C PRO A 310 17.75 5.97 -16.07
N LEU A 311 17.79 6.10 -14.74
CA LEU A 311 18.94 6.57 -13.97
C LEU A 311 19.84 5.43 -13.50
N LEU A 312 19.22 4.36 -13.00
CA LEU A 312 19.91 3.22 -12.41
C LEU A 312 19.10 1.94 -12.63
N GLU A 313 19.75 0.88 -13.09
CA GLU A 313 19.17 -0.45 -13.14
C GLU A 313 19.51 -1.19 -11.85
N LEU A 314 18.50 -1.53 -11.05
CA LEU A 314 18.67 -2.16 -9.72
C LEU A 314 18.77 -3.69 -9.82
N GLY A 315 18.96 -4.21 -11.03
CA GLY A 315 19.06 -5.64 -11.32
C GLY A 315 17.73 -6.31 -11.68
N THR A 316 17.78 -7.64 -11.72
CA THR A 316 16.66 -8.52 -12.05
C THR A 316 16.52 -9.61 -11.00
N GLY A 317 15.30 -9.91 -10.59
CA GLY A 317 15.02 -10.95 -9.61
C GLY A 317 13.52 -11.20 -9.47
N PRO A 318 13.11 -12.12 -8.58
CA PRO A 318 11.70 -12.38 -8.32
C PRO A 318 11.10 -11.26 -7.47
N TYR A 319 11.10 -10.01 -7.96
CA TYR A 319 10.63 -8.84 -7.23
C TYR A 319 9.22 -8.45 -7.67
N ASN A 320 8.39 -8.07 -6.70
CA ASN A 320 7.08 -7.46 -6.94
C ASN A 320 6.78 -6.24 -6.06
N THR A 321 7.67 -5.90 -5.13
CA THR A 321 7.44 -4.87 -4.12
C THR A 321 8.64 -3.94 -4.04
N ILE A 322 8.37 -2.63 -3.99
CA ILE A 322 9.38 -1.59 -3.77
C ILE A 322 9.04 -0.88 -2.45
N ARG A 323 10.05 -0.70 -1.58
CA ARG A 323 9.92 0.07 -0.34
C ARG A 323 11.07 1.04 -0.17
N TRP A 324 10.75 2.32 -0.31
CA TRP A 324 11.67 3.41 0.00
C TRP A 324 11.74 3.62 1.50
N ASN A 325 12.95 3.85 1.98
CA ASN A 325 13.17 4.31 3.32
C ASN A 325 12.55 5.71 3.52
N PRO A 326 11.91 6.02 4.66
CA PRO A 326 11.27 7.31 4.90
C PRO A 326 12.24 8.50 4.88
N LYS A 327 13.54 8.28 5.09
CA LYS A 327 14.60 9.30 4.96
C LYS A 327 15.20 9.36 3.55
N GLY A 328 14.78 8.48 2.64
CA GLY A 328 15.18 8.49 1.23
C GLY A 328 16.56 7.91 0.90
N LYS A 329 17.32 7.44 1.90
CA LYS A 329 18.68 6.89 1.67
C LYS A 329 18.68 5.44 1.17
N PHE A 330 17.82 4.60 1.73
CA PHE A 330 17.77 3.18 1.42
C PHE A 330 16.55 2.80 0.59
N LEU A 331 16.68 1.71 -0.16
CA LEU A 331 15.62 1.11 -0.96
C LEU A 331 15.64 -0.41 -0.76
N CYS A 332 14.48 -1.01 -0.49
CA CYS A 332 14.31 -2.45 -0.46
C CYS A 332 13.50 -2.91 -1.67
N LEU A 333 14.07 -3.84 -2.45
CA LEU A 333 13.37 -4.59 -3.47
C LEU A 333 13.03 -5.98 -2.92
N ALA A 334 11.77 -6.38 -3.01
CA ALA A 334 11.33 -7.63 -2.41
C ALA A 334 10.34 -8.43 -3.27
N GLY A 335 10.33 -9.74 -3.06
CA GLY A 335 9.46 -10.70 -3.70
C GLY A 335 8.54 -11.43 -2.72
N PHE A 336 7.33 -10.92 -2.50
CA PHE A 336 6.41 -11.45 -1.49
C PHE A 336 5.19 -12.17 -2.06
N GLY A 337 4.46 -12.88 -1.19
CA GLY A 337 3.29 -13.67 -1.56
C GLY A 337 3.68 -14.98 -2.25
N ASN A 338 3.43 -15.09 -3.56
CA ASN A 338 3.73 -16.30 -4.33
C ASN A 338 5.21 -16.41 -4.76
N LEU A 339 6.05 -15.48 -4.31
CA LEU A 339 7.46 -15.41 -4.64
C LEU A 339 8.31 -15.89 -3.44
N PRO A 340 9.59 -16.24 -3.64
CA PRO A 340 10.42 -16.90 -2.64
C PRO A 340 10.73 -16.09 -1.36
N GLY A 341 10.31 -14.82 -1.28
CA GLY A 341 10.66 -13.94 -0.15
C GLY A 341 12.02 -13.26 -0.27
N ASP A 342 12.64 -13.26 -1.46
CA ASP A 342 13.94 -12.62 -1.67
C ASP A 342 13.83 -11.10 -1.43
N MET A 343 14.77 -10.55 -0.66
CA MET A 343 14.87 -9.13 -0.36
C MET A 343 16.28 -8.63 -0.65
N VAL A 344 16.39 -7.49 -1.34
CA VAL A 344 17.66 -6.85 -1.66
C VAL A 344 17.61 -5.40 -1.19
N PHE A 345 18.57 -5.05 -0.32
CA PHE A 345 18.73 -3.72 0.24
C PHE A 345 19.77 -2.94 -0.55
N TRP A 346 19.42 -1.72 -0.92
CA TRP A 346 20.24 -0.80 -1.69
C TRP A 346 20.46 0.49 -0.91
N ASP A 347 21.69 1.00 -0.94
CA ASP A 347 21.97 2.41 -0.71
C ASP A 347 21.76 3.14 -2.05
N TYR A 348 20.72 3.95 -2.09
CA TYR A 348 20.36 4.71 -3.29
C TYR A 348 21.37 5.83 -3.55
N VAL A 349 21.87 6.47 -2.49
CA VAL A 349 22.79 7.61 -2.58
C VAL A 349 24.14 7.14 -3.10
N GLU A 350 24.65 6.04 -2.56
CA GLU A 350 25.92 5.42 -2.99
C GLU A 350 25.76 4.51 -4.22
N ARG A 351 24.52 4.26 -4.66
CA ARG A 351 24.17 3.37 -5.77
C ARG A 351 24.74 1.96 -5.62
N LYS A 352 24.75 1.45 -4.39
CA LYS A 352 25.38 0.19 -4.03
C LYS A 352 24.37 -0.75 -3.38
N GLN A 353 24.43 -2.02 -3.78
CA GLN A 353 23.72 -3.07 -3.07
C GLN A 353 24.41 -3.34 -1.73
N LEU A 354 23.66 -3.21 -0.64
CA LEU A 354 24.15 -3.42 0.73
C LEU A 354 24.12 -4.89 1.10
N ALA A 355 22.98 -5.55 0.87
CA ALA A 355 22.79 -6.96 1.23
C ALA A 355 21.66 -7.61 0.43
N SER A 356 21.70 -8.93 0.41
CA SER A 356 20.60 -9.78 -0.07
C SER A 356 20.27 -10.78 1.03
N THR A 357 18.99 -10.91 1.35
CA THR A 357 18.47 -11.82 2.38
C THR A 357 17.10 -12.36 1.97
N LYS A 358 16.48 -13.17 2.82
CA LYS A 358 15.15 -13.74 2.56
C LYS A 358 14.23 -13.58 3.74
N ALA A 359 12.99 -13.19 3.45
CA ALA A 359 11.86 -13.24 4.38
C ALA A 359 10.72 -14.01 3.72
N GLU A 360 10.86 -15.34 3.74
CA GLU A 360 9.89 -16.27 3.19
C GLU A 360 8.49 -16.02 3.74
N TRP A 361 7.51 -16.17 2.85
CA TRP A 361 6.07 -16.11 3.15
C TRP A 361 5.53 -14.78 3.67
N SER A 362 6.35 -13.74 3.67
CA SER A 362 5.92 -12.43 4.14
C SER A 362 4.78 -11.90 3.27
N VAL A 363 3.82 -11.27 3.94
CA VAL A 363 2.58 -10.77 3.37
C VAL A 363 2.60 -9.24 3.31
N SER A 364 3.17 -8.60 4.33
CA SER A 364 3.40 -7.16 4.42
C SER A 364 4.86 -6.87 4.71
N SER A 365 5.30 -5.66 4.33
CA SER A 365 6.65 -5.19 4.55
C SER A 365 6.71 -3.68 4.59
N GLU A 366 7.28 -3.10 5.64
CA GLU A 366 7.40 -1.64 5.79
C GLU A 366 8.67 -1.26 6.54
N TRP A 367 9.24 -0.11 6.19
CA TRP A 367 10.33 0.52 6.94
C TRP A 367 9.80 1.13 8.23
N SER A 368 10.63 1.14 9.28
CA SER A 368 10.36 1.93 10.47
C SER A 368 10.39 3.43 10.14
N PRO A 369 9.63 4.27 10.87
CA PRO A 369 9.60 5.72 10.67
C PRO A 369 10.96 6.43 10.75
N ASP A 370 11.89 5.92 11.57
CA ASP A 370 13.27 6.42 11.68
C ASP A 370 14.17 5.97 10.51
N GLY A 371 13.70 5.00 9.71
CA GLY A 371 14.42 4.42 8.59
C GLY A 371 15.54 3.42 8.96
N CYS A 372 15.71 3.04 10.21
CA CYS A 372 16.82 2.17 10.62
C CYS A 372 16.49 0.67 10.53
N TYR A 373 15.21 0.33 10.48
CA TYR A 373 14.71 -1.03 10.53
C TYR A 373 13.71 -1.30 9.41
N PHE A 374 13.63 -2.57 8.99
CA PHE A 374 12.68 -3.05 8.00
C PHE A 374 11.91 -4.22 8.59
N MET A 375 10.59 -4.10 8.69
CA MET A 375 9.73 -5.16 9.22
C MET A 375 9.05 -5.90 8.09
N THR A 376 9.02 -7.22 8.20
CA THR A 376 8.18 -8.09 7.38
C THR A 376 7.25 -8.87 8.30
N ALA A 377 5.99 -9.04 7.91
CA ALA A 377 5.04 -9.84 8.67
C ALA A 377 4.34 -10.88 7.80
N THR A 378 4.16 -12.06 8.38
CA THR A 378 3.35 -13.16 7.84
C THR A 378 2.06 -13.22 8.63
N THR A 379 0.93 -12.95 7.97
CA THR A 379 -0.36 -12.79 8.63
C THR A 379 -1.44 -13.72 8.08
N ALA A 380 -2.20 -14.35 8.99
CA ALA A 380 -3.50 -14.93 8.70
C ALA A 380 -4.54 -13.82 8.44
N PRO A 381 -5.58 -14.08 7.63
CA PRO A 381 -5.94 -15.36 7.00
C PRO A 381 -5.21 -15.63 5.68
N ARG A 382 -4.39 -14.69 5.18
CA ARG A 382 -3.72 -14.82 3.88
C ARG A 382 -2.73 -15.98 3.85
N LEU A 383 -1.98 -16.18 4.94
CA LEU A 383 -1.22 -17.39 5.18
C LEU A 383 -1.59 -17.95 6.55
N GLN A 384 -2.00 -19.22 6.61
CA GLN A 384 -2.47 -19.84 7.85
C GLN A 384 -1.33 -20.43 8.71
N VAL A 385 -0.11 -20.50 8.17
CA VAL A 385 1.07 -21.09 8.82
C VAL A 385 2.17 -20.03 8.96
N ASP A 386 3.20 -20.31 9.77
CA ASP A 386 4.39 -19.47 9.94
C ASP A 386 4.11 -17.98 10.19
N ASN A 387 3.01 -17.71 10.90
CA ASN A 387 2.63 -16.35 11.26
C ASN A 387 3.67 -15.74 12.20
N GLY A 388 4.12 -14.53 11.90
CA GLY A 388 5.32 -14.00 12.54
C GLY A 388 5.69 -12.60 12.10
N ILE A 389 6.47 -11.93 12.93
CA ILE A 389 7.12 -10.66 12.67
C ILE A 389 8.61 -10.90 12.61
N LYS A 390 9.27 -10.43 11.54
CA LYS A 390 10.73 -10.38 11.41
C LYS A 390 11.14 -8.92 11.20
N ILE A 391 12.08 -8.44 12.00
CA ILE A 391 12.65 -7.09 11.88
C ILE A 391 14.10 -7.25 11.47
N PHE A 392 14.50 -6.54 10.42
CA PHE A 392 15.85 -6.47 9.89
C PHE A 392 16.41 -5.08 10.11
N HIS A 393 17.72 -4.95 10.22
CA HIS A 393 18.38 -3.67 10.07
C HIS A 393 18.35 -3.20 8.62
N TYR A 394 18.63 -1.91 8.39
CA TYR A 394 18.79 -1.31 7.05
C TYR A 394 19.76 -2.06 6.13
N ASN A 395 20.74 -2.76 6.71
CA ASN A 395 21.73 -3.59 6.01
C ASN A 395 21.26 -5.04 5.76
N GLY A 396 19.99 -5.38 5.99
CA GLY A 396 19.42 -6.70 5.74
C GLY A 396 19.77 -7.79 6.76
N SER A 397 20.55 -7.50 7.80
CA SER A 397 20.77 -8.43 8.91
C SER A 397 19.51 -8.57 9.77
N LEU A 398 19.17 -9.80 10.17
CA LEU A 398 18.02 -10.06 11.05
C LEU A 398 18.31 -9.50 12.45
N TYR A 399 17.43 -8.62 12.92
CA TYR A 399 17.51 -8.01 14.25
C TYR A 399 16.62 -8.74 15.26
N PHE A 400 15.36 -9.03 14.88
CA PHE A 400 14.38 -9.64 15.77
C PHE A 400 13.43 -10.56 15.00
N LYS A 401 12.96 -11.62 15.66
CA LYS A 401 11.97 -12.55 15.12
C LYS A 401 11.04 -13.01 16.23
N GLN A 402 9.74 -12.86 16.02
CA GLN A 402 8.69 -13.41 16.88
C GLN A 402 7.68 -14.19 16.05
N MET A 403 7.37 -15.42 16.48
CA MET A 403 6.35 -16.25 15.85
C MET A 403 5.05 -16.20 16.67
N PHE A 404 3.92 -16.41 15.99
CA PHE A 404 2.59 -16.45 16.57
C PHE A 404 1.81 -17.61 15.96
N ASP A 405 0.85 -18.15 16.71
CA ASP A 405 -0.10 -19.13 16.16
C ASP A 405 -0.99 -18.49 15.09
N LYS A 406 -1.51 -17.29 15.38
CA LYS A 406 -2.28 -16.47 14.44
C LYS A 406 -1.95 -15.00 14.62
N LEU A 407 -1.44 -14.37 13.57
CA LEU A 407 -1.17 -12.94 13.50
C LEU A 407 -2.05 -12.35 12.40
N TYR A 408 -2.88 -11.36 12.72
CA TYR A 408 -3.78 -10.74 11.75
C TYR A 408 -3.27 -9.40 11.22
N GLN A 409 -2.40 -8.71 11.97
CA GLN A 409 -1.83 -7.43 11.57
C GLN A 409 -0.56 -7.15 12.36
N ALA A 410 0.42 -6.55 11.68
CA ALA A 410 1.62 -6.00 12.30
C ALA A 410 2.06 -4.76 11.53
N ASP A 411 1.95 -3.60 12.15
CA ASP A 411 2.22 -2.31 11.51
C ASP A 411 3.06 -1.41 12.43
N TRP A 412 4.00 -0.66 11.85
CA TRP A 412 4.66 0.43 12.56
C TRP A 412 3.64 1.52 12.89
N LYS A 413 3.74 2.12 14.08
CA LYS A 413 3.06 3.39 14.33
C LYS A 413 3.63 4.42 13.36
N PRO A 414 2.79 5.08 12.54
CA PRO A 414 3.25 6.17 11.69
C PRO A 414 3.86 7.28 12.54
N GLU A 415 4.91 7.89 12.02
CA GLU A 415 5.53 9.05 12.64
C GLU A 415 6.22 9.86 11.55
N SER A 416 6.18 11.19 11.65
CA SER A 416 6.84 12.03 10.65
C SER A 416 8.35 11.76 10.66
N PRO A 417 8.98 11.46 9.51
CA PRO A 417 10.43 11.29 9.44
C PRO A 417 11.19 12.52 9.95
N SER A 418 10.61 13.72 9.86
CA SER A 418 11.21 14.96 10.34
C SER A 418 11.43 15.01 11.86
N LYS A 419 10.78 14.14 12.64
CA LYS A 419 10.94 14.06 14.10
C LYS A 419 12.16 13.24 14.54
N PHE A 420 12.79 12.53 13.61
CA PHE A 420 14.02 11.78 13.83
C PHE A 420 15.21 12.55 13.28
N GLY A 421 16.40 12.31 13.84
CA GLY A 421 17.67 12.87 13.35
C GLY A 421 18.06 12.41 11.93
N ASP A 422 19.26 12.79 11.48
CA ASP A 422 19.79 12.30 10.21
C ASP A 422 20.03 10.78 10.28
N ILE A 423 19.69 10.05 9.21
CA ILE A 423 19.81 8.60 9.19
C ILE A 423 21.26 8.13 9.42
N THR A 424 22.25 8.91 9.00
CA THR A 424 23.67 8.59 9.18
C THR A 424 24.08 8.71 10.65
N GLU A 425 23.54 9.69 11.38
CA GLU A 425 23.76 9.85 12.81
C GLU A 425 23.05 8.76 13.60
N LEU A 426 21.81 8.43 13.23
CA LEU A 426 21.03 7.35 13.85
C LEU A 426 21.74 6.00 13.72
N ILE A 427 22.30 5.71 12.55
CA ILE A 427 23.10 4.49 12.32
C ILE A 427 24.34 4.48 13.22
N LYS A 428 25.07 5.60 13.33
CA LYS A 428 26.25 5.69 14.20
C LYS A 428 25.89 5.47 15.67
N SER A 429 24.77 6.01 16.15
CA SER A 429 24.30 5.75 17.51
C SER A 429 23.93 4.28 17.72
N LEU A 430 23.28 3.65 16.74
CA LEU A 430 22.93 2.23 16.80
C LEU A 430 24.15 1.32 16.83
N ASP A 431 25.19 1.64 16.07
CA ASP A 431 26.43 0.87 16.05
C ASP A 431 27.23 1.06 17.35
N SER A 432 27.10 2.21 18.02
CA SER A 432 27.72 2.47 19.33
C SER A 432 27.08 1.62 20.44
N ILE A 433 25.74 1.50 20.44
CA ILE A 433 25.01 0.63 21.39
C ILE A 433 25.44 -0.84 21.23
N LYS A 434 25.62 -1.31 19.99
CA LYS A 434 26.11 -2.67 19.69
C LYS A 434 27.54 -2.94 20.19
N LEU A 435 28.36 -1.90 20.41
CA LEU A 435 29.73 -2.04 20.92
C LEU A 435 29.76 -2.11 22.44
N GLU A 436 28.82 -1.46 23.15
CA GLU A 436 28.72 -1.53 24.61
C GLU A 436 28.24 -2.91 25.10
N ASP A 437 27.30 -3.54 24.37
CA ASP A 437 26.85 -4.92 24.64
C ASP A 437 27.92 -6.00 24.32
N LYS A 438 29.05 -5.62 23.72
CA LYS A 438 30.16 -6.52 23.34
C LYS A 438 31.41 -6.38 24.22
N LYS A 439 31.27 -6.10 25.52
CA LYS A 439 32.34 -6.37 26.50
C LYS A 439 32.18 -7.77 27.14
N PRO A 440 32.92 -8.80 26.69
CA PRO A 440 32.90 -10.10 27.34
C PRO A 440 33.80 -10.11 28.60
N SER A 441 33.26 -10.54 29.73
CA SER A 441 34.07 -11.12 30.81
C SER A 441 34.50 -12.53 30.37
N GLY A 442 35.81 -12.76 30.34
CA GLY A 442 36.39 -13.95 29.73
C GLY A 442 36.27 -15.22 30.58
N GLN A 443 36.30 -16.36 29.90
CA GLN A 443 37.41 -17.33 29.94
C GLN A 443 37.15 -18.41 28.88
N GLY A 444 38.15 -18.67 28.04
CA GLY A 444 38.13 -19.75 27.04
C GLY A 444 38.26 -21.15 27.67
N PRO A 445 38.15 -22.21 26.85
CA PRO A 445 39.39 -22.79 26.34
C PRO A 445 39.39 -23.19 24.85
N LYS A 446 40.62 -23.45 24.38
CA LYS A 446 41.17 -23.62 23.03
C LYS A 446 40.62 -24.77 22.17
N PRO A 447 40.93 -24.76 20.85
CA PRO A 447 40.32 -25.60 19.82
C PRO A 447 41.08 -26.91 19.54
N THR A 448 40.35 -27.94 19.09
CA THR A 448 40.90 -29.18 18.53
C THR A 448 40.60 -29.28 17.03
N GLN A 449 41.65 -29.52 16.26
CA GLN A 449 41.66 -29.82 14.83
C GLN A 449 41.04 -31.21 14.55
N VAL A 450 40.25 -31.34 13.48
CA VAL A 450 40.29 -32.51 12.60
C VAL A 450 40.01 -32.08 11.15
N SER A 451 40.92 -32.45 10.27
CA SER A 451 40.89 -32.39 8.82
C SER A 451 40.16 -33.60 8.21
N THR A 452 39.49 -33.43 7.05
CA THR A 452 39.76 -34.21 5.82
C THR A 452 38.96 -33.72 4.61
N LYS A 453 39.65 -33.74 3.45
CA LYS A 453 39.20 -33.48 2.07
C LYS A 453 38.30 -34.60 1.55
N ALA A 454 37.45 -34.30 0.54
CA ALA A 454 37.48 -34.91 -0.80
C ALA A 454 36.36 -34.33 -1.71
N SER A 455 36.51 -34.55 -3.01
CA SER A 455 36.09 -33.73 -4.15
C SER A 455 35.14 -34.41 -5.14
N SER A 456 34.47 -33.59 -5.99
CA SER A 456 33.93 -33.89 -7.35
C SER A 456 32.69 -34.81 -7.45
N ALA A 457 31.76 -34.73 -8.42
CA ALA A 457 31.67 -34.08 -9.73
C ALA A 457 30.19 -33.88 -10.15
N ASN A 458 29.94 -33.02 -11.14
CA ASN A 458 28.66 -32.79 -11.83
C ASN A 458 28.19 -34.01 -12.67
N PRO A 459 26.89 -34.08 -13.02
CA PRO A 459 26.56 -34.03 -14.46
C PRO A 459 25.31 -33.20 -14.86
N THR A 460 25.49 -32.53 -16.00
CA THR A 460 24.59 -32.14 -17.13
C THR A 460 23.12 -31.71 -16.94
N ALA A 461 22.83 -30.59 -17.61
CA ALA A 461 21.56 -29.89 -17.73
C ALA A 461 20.57 -30.49 -18.76
N GLN A 462 19.29 -30.47 -18.43
CA GLN A 462 18.15 -30.54 -19.35
C GLN A 462 17.13 -29.42 -19.02
N LYS A 463 16.54 -28.83 -20.07
CA LYS A 463 15.60 -27.69 -20.01
C LYS A 463 14.26 -28.06 -19.34
N PRO A 464 13.66 -27.24 -18.47
CA PRO A 464 12.35 -27.54 -17.89
C PRO A 464 11.20 -27.08 -18.81
N ALA A 465 10.29 -28.02 -19.10
CA ALA A 465 8.98 -27.77 -19.68
C ALA A 465 8.02 -27.18 -18.63
N ALA A 466 7.07 -26.36 -19.08
CA ALA A 466 6.13 -25.62 -18.24
C ALA A 466 5.20 -26.55 -17.43
N TYR A 467 5.28 -26.45 -16.10
CA TYR A 467 4.42 -27.15 -15.13
C TYR A 467 3.05 -26.47 -15.01
N ARG A 468 1.97 -27.24 -15.17
CA ARG A 468 0.57 -26.84 -14.89
C ARG A 468 0.10 -27.52 -13.60
N PRO A 469 -0.24 -26.79 -12.51
CA PRO A 469 -0.79 -27.40 -11.30
C PRO A 469 -2.27 -27.82 -11.47
N PRO A 470 -2.74 -28.96 -10.91
CA PRO A 470 -4.09 -29.49 -11.16
C PRO A 470 -5.22 -28.95 -10.26
N HIS A 471 -4.97 -28.01 -9.34
CA HIS A 471 -5.95 -27.66 -8.28
C HIS A 471 -6.42 -26.20 -8.27
N ALA A 472 -6.55 -25.57 -9.44
CA ALA A 472 -7.14 -24.23 -9.59
C ALA A 472 -8.70 -24.22 -9.59
N LYS A 473 -9.35 -25.09 -8.80
CA LYS A 473 -10.82 -25.09 -8.67
C LYS A 473 -11.34 -25.04 -7.23
N THR A 474 -10.47 -25.13 -6.22
CA THR A 474 -10.91 -25.11 -4.81
C THR A 474 -10.48 -23.85 -4.05
N ALA A 475 -9.63 -23.01 -4.63
CA ALA A 475 -9.20 -21.75 -4.00
C ALA A 475 -10.26 -20.63 -4.06
N ALA A 476 -11.15 -20.66 -5.06
CA ALA A 476 -12.21 -19.65 -5.20
C ALA A 476 -13.36 -19.83 -4.20
N ALA A 477 -13.60 -21.06 -3.72
CA ALA A 477 -14.67 -21.36 -2.76
C ALA A 477 -14.32 -20.92 -1.34
N ILE A 478 -13.05 -21.04 -0.94
CA ILE A 478 -12.58 -20.66 0.42
C ILE A 478 -12.44 -19.13 0.55
N GLN A 479 -12.22 -18.43 -0.58
CA GLN A 479 -12.15 -16.96 -0.59
C GLN A 479 -13.53 -16.30 -0.48
N ALA A 480 -14.61 -17.01 -0.81
CA ALA A 480 -16.00 -16.52 -0.75
C ALA A 480 -16.62 -16.61 0.66
N GLU A 481 -16.24 -17.60 1.48
CA GLU A 481 -16.71 -17.71 2.87
C GLU A 481 -16.08 -16.66 3.81
N LEU A 482 -14.95 -16.07 3.42
CA LEU A 482 -14.20 -15.13 4.25
C LEU A 482 -14.72 -13.67 4.19
N LEU A 483 -15.66 -13.36 3.29
CA LEU A 483 -16.17 -11.99 3.07
C LEU A 483 -17.68 -11.82 3.23
N GLY A 484 -18.45 -12.88 3.51
CA GLY A 484 -19.91 -12.74 3.67
C GLY A 484 -20.61 -12.11 2.46
N GLU A 485 -20.08 -12.35 1.26
CA GLU A 485 -20.65 -11.87 0.00
C GLU A 485 -21.35 -13.01 -0.74
N SER A 486 -22.62 -12.79 -1.10
CA SER A 486 -23.35 -13.65 -2.02
C SER A 486 -22.62 -13.75 -3.35
N SER A 487 -22.36 -14.97 -3.80
CA SER A 487 -21.71 -15.29 -5.07
C SER A 487 -22.48 -14.73 -6.27
N ALA A 488 -22.09 -13.53 -6.67
CA ALA A 488 -22.28 -13.02 -8.02
C ALA A 488 -21.03 -12.22 -8.38
N GLU A 489 -19.95 -12.91 -8.76
CA GLU A 489 -18.93 -12.32 -9.60
C GLU A 489 -19.62 -11.82 -10.88
N SER A 490 -20.06 -10.56 -10.88
CA SER A 490 -20.47 -9.91 -12.11
C SER A 490 -19.19 -9.63 -12.90
N LEU A 491 -18.75 -10.61 -13.68
CA LEU A 491 -17.90 -10.37 -14.83
C LEU A 491 -18.39 -9.09 -15.53
N SER A 492 -17.48 -8.17 -15.86
CA SER A 492 -17.89 -6.96 -16.59
C SER A 492 -18.70 -7.38 -17.83
N LYS A 493 -19.68 -6.59 -18.26
CA LYS A 493 -20.50 -6.92 -19.45
C LYS A 493 -19.63 -7.28 -20.66
N ASN A 494 -18.42 -6.71 -20.74
CA ASN A 494 -17.41 -7.04 -21.75
C ASN A 494 -16.75 -8.41 -21.52
N ALA A 495 -16.39 -8.76 -20.30
CA ALA A 495 -15.84 -10.07 -19.95
C ALA A 495 -16.87 -11.21 -20.20
N LEU A 496 -18.14 -11.00 -19.85
CA LEU A 496 -19.25 -11.93 -20.13
C LEU A 496 -19.48 -12.11 -21.64
N ARG A 497 -19.46 -11.01 -22.40
CA ARG A 497 -19.60 -11.03 -23.86
C ARG A 497 -18.44 -11.74 -24.54
N ASN A 498 -17.22 -11.57 -24.04
CA ASN A 498 -16.01 -12.23 -24.56
C ASN A 498 -15.96 -13.72 -24.20
N LYS A 499 -16.40 -14.11 -23.00
CA LYS A 499 -16.58 -15.52 -22.61
C LYS A 499 -17.57 -16.22 -23.54
N LYS A 500 -18.70 -15.57 -23.86
CA LYS A 500 -19.72 -16.09 -24.79
C LYS A 500 -19.22 -16.17 -26.23
N LYS A 501 -18.41 -15.20 -26.70
CA LYS A 501 -17.75 -15.26 -28.02
C LYS A 501 -16.74 -16.40 -28.12
N ARG A 502 -15.91 -16.61 -27.09
CA ARG A 502 -14.93 -17.70 -27.03
C ARG A 502 -15.59 -19.08 -26.98
N GLY A 503 -16.72 -19.23 -26.28
CA GLY A 503 -17.53 -20.45 -26.30
C GLY A 503 -17.98 -20.81 -27.72
N LYS A 504 -18.60 -19.85 -28.42
CA LYS A 504 -19.06 -20.05 -29.81
C LYS A 504 -17.93 -20.33 -30.80
N GLN A 505 -16.74 -19.74 -30.62
CA GLN A 505 -15.58 -20.05 -31.46
C GLN A 505 -15.03 -21.46 -31.21
N LYS A 506 -15.01 -21.93 -29.95
CA LYS A 506 -14.60 -23.30 -29.63
C LYS A 506 -15.59 -24.33 -30.17
N GLU A 507 -16.88 -24.07 -30.08
CA GLU A 507 -17.92 -24.94 -30.66
C GLU A 507 -17.81 -25.01 -32.19
N LYS A 508 -17.58 -23.87 -32.86
CA LYS A 508 -17.37 -23.86 -34.32
C LYS A 508 -16.11 -24.60 -34.75
N LYS A 509 -15.03 -24.52 -33.95
CA LYS A 509 -13.77 -25.22 -34.25
C LYS A 509 -13.89 -26.73 -34.02
N ALA A 510 -14.56 -27.13 -32.93
CA ALA A 510 -14.85 -28.53 -32.66
C ALA A 510 -15.82 -29.16 -33.69
N ALA A 511 -16.77 -28.39 -34.21
CA ALA A 511 -17.66 -28.86 -35.28
C ALA A 511 -16.95 -29.02 -36.63
N ALA A 512 -15.95 -28.16 -36.94
CA ALA A 512 -15.13 -28.26 -38.14
C ALA A 512 -14.15 -29.45 -38.07
N ASP A 513 -13.54 -29.69 -36.91
CA ASP A 513 -12.64 -30.83 -36.70
C ASP A 513 -13.38 -32.18 -36.67
N ALA A 514 -14.69 -32.20 -36.37
CA ALA A 514 -15.53 -33.40 -36.42
C ALA A 514 -16.13 -33.70 -37.81
N SER A 515 -15.94 -32.80 -38.78
CA SER A 515 -16.43 -32.94 -40.16
C SER A 515 -15.30 -33.03 -41.19
N SER A 516 -14.07 -33.28 -40.73
CA SER A 516 -12.87 -33.51 -41.55
C SER A 516 -12.43 -34.97 -41.51
#